data_AF-A0A0B1RVQ0-F1
#
_entry.id   AF-A0A0B1RVQ0-F1
#
_cell.length_a   1.000
_cell.length_b   1.000
_cell.length_c   1.000
_cell.angle_alpha   90.00
_cell.angle_beta   90.00
_cell.angle_gamma   90.00
#
_symmetry.space_group_name_H-M   'P 1'
#
loop_
_entity.id
_entity.type
_entity.pdbx_description
1 polymer ?
#
loop_
_entity_poly.entity_id
_entity_poly.type
_entity_poly.pdbx_seq_one_letter_code
_entity_poly.pdbx_strand_id
1 'polypeptide(L)'
;HSTRAVDFDNIKKLYELALEKEIAFHIHLEEQPKEIEDCVRFLGEKKCPSDVLLENLNITKLFSAVHATYTPMENIKRITKSGGNTVICPCTEGYLGDGIPNVVEGQHISYGTDCNNRIGFLEEMRWACFTQQMLHNSRSVAGLSANRLLHNATMGGARALAIDGVVGSFEVSAELDA
;
A
#
# COMPACT_ATOMS: atom_id res chain seq x y z
N HIS A 1 4.58 7.40 -9.49
CA HIS A 1 5.38 6.36 -10.18
C HIS A 1 6.17 5.58 -9.11
N SER A 2 7.44 5.24 -9.32
CA SER A 2 8.26 4.36 -8.47
C SER A 2 9.72 4.82 -8.44
N THR A 3 10.52 4.21 -7.57
CA THR A 3 11.98 4.45 -7.44
C THR A 3 12.77 4.11 -8.70
N ARG A 4 12.20 3.36 -9.64
CA ARG A 4 12.83 3.07 -10.94
C ARG A 4 12.77 4.26 -11.91
N ALA A 5 11.76 5.11 -11.81
CA ALA A 5 11.50 6.18 -12.78
C ALA A 5 11.79 7.58 -12.26
N VAL A 6 11.88 7.75 -10.94
CA VAL A 6 12.15 9.03 -10.29
C VAL A 6 13.35 8.85 -9.39
N ASP A 7 14.32 9.76 -9.49
CA ASP A 7 15.48 9.74 -8.60
C ASP A 7 15.07 9.94 -7.13
N PHE A 8 15.88 9.38 -6.23
CA PHE A 8 15.59 9.39 -4.79
C PHE A 8 15.57 10.81 -4.19
N ASP A 9 16.38 11.72 -4.70
CA ASP A 9 16.42 13.11 -4.21
C ASP A 9 15.10 13.83 -4.52
N ASN A 10 14.52 13.61 -5.70
CA ASN A 10 13.23 14.15 -6.08
C ASN A 10 12.08 13.48 -5.32
N ILE A 11 12.14 12.17 -5.08
CA ILE A 11 11.19 11.48 -4.19
C ILE A 11 11.20 12.13 -2.81
N LYS A 12 12.39 12.33 -2.23
CA LYS A 12 12.54 12.95 -0.92
C LYS A 12 11.98 14.37 -0.87
N LYS A 13 12.33 15.23 -1.83
CA LYS A 13 11.82 16.61 -1.92
C LYS A 13 10.30 16.66 -2.05
N LEU A 14 9.73 15.79 -2.89
CA LEU A 14 8.27 15.72 -3.07
C LEU A 14 7.57 15.19 -1.81
N TYR A 15 8.19 14.24 -1.10
CA TYR A 15 7.66 13.74 0.16
C TYR A 15 7.72 14.81 1.27
N GLU A 16 8.83 15.54 1.38
CA GLU A 16 8.95 16.67 2.31
C GLU A 16 7.90 17.75 2.05
N LEU A 17 7.64 18.07 0.77
CA LEU A 17 6.55 18.96 0.39
C LEU A 17 5.18 18.39 0.78
N ALA A 18 4.97 17.09 0.60
CA ALA A 18 3.71 16.44 0.99
C ALA A 18 3.46 16.53 2.50
N LEU A 19 4.52 16.39 3.32
CA LEU A 19 4.47 16.60 4.75
C LEU A 19 4.13 18.06 5.10
N GLU A 20 4.78 19.03 4.45
CA GLU A 20 4.54 20.47 4.68
C GLU A 20 3.09 20.87 4.34
N LYS A 21 2.53 20.30 3.28
CA LYS A 21 1.18 20.61 2.79
C LYS A 21 0.08 19.70 3.36
N GLU A 22 0.45 18.74 4.19
CA GLU A 22 -0.44 17.72 4.76
C GLU A 22 -1.25 16.95 3.70
N ILE A 23 -0.63 16.67 2.54
CA ILE A 23 -1.26 15.93 1.43
C ILE A 23 -0.77 14.50 1.36
N ALA A 24 -1.61 13.61 0.84
CA ALA A 24 -1.24 12.22 0.60
C ALA A 24 -0.10 12.10 -0.42
N PHE A 25 0.83 11.19 -0.16
CA PHE A 25 1.96 10.84 -1.03
C PHE A 25 1.90 9.35 -1.36
N HIS A 26 1.70 9.05 -2.65
CA HIS A 26 1.60 7.68 -3.15
C HIS A 26 2.78 7.34 -4.05
N ILE A 27 3.35 6.15 -3.88
CA ILE A 27 4.43 5.64 -4.71
C ILE A 27 4.22 4.13 -4.95
N HIS A 28 4.30 3.69 -6.21
CA HIS A 28 4.43 2.26 -6.53
C HIS A 28 5.75 1.76 -5.94
N LEU A 29 5.67 0.66 -5.20
CA LEU A 29 6.80 0.12 -4.46
C LEU A 29 6.85 -1.39 -4.63
N GLU A 30 7.94 -1.89 -5.22
CA GLU A 30 8.29 -3.32 -5.23
C GLU A 30 7.15 -4.19 -5.76
N GLU A 31 6.54 -3.73 -6.85
CA GLU A 31 5.43 -4.42 -7.52
C GLU A 31 5.93 -5.67 -8.25
N GLN A 32 7.10 -5.55 -8.91
CA GLN A 32 7.68 -6.62 -9.74
C GLN A 32 9.12 -6.95 -9.32
N PRO A 33 9.57 -8.22 -9.40
CA PRO A 33 10.93 -8.60 -9.05
C PRO A 33 11.99 -7.84 -9.87
N LYS A 34 11.68 -7.56 -11.14
CA LYS A 34 12.56 -6.80 -12.04
C LYS A 34 12.81 -5.37 -11.54
N GLU A 35 11.81 -4.72 -10.93
CA GLU A 35 11.99 -3.41 -10.31
C GLU A 35 13.04 -3.47 -9.21
N ILE A 36 12.95 -4.48 -8.34
CA ILE A 36 13.88 -4.70 -7.24
C ILE A 36 15.28 -4.98 -7.78
N GLU A 37 15.41 -5.89 -8.75
CA GLU A 37 16.68 -6.24 -9.37
C GLU A 37 17.39 -5.03 -10.01
N ASP A 38 16.64 -4.21 -10.76
CA ASP A 38 17.16 -3.01 -11.40
C ASP A 38 17.59 -1.96 -10.35
N CYS A 39 16.81 -1.78 -9.29
CA CYS A 39 17.15 -0.85 -8.20
C CYS A 39 18.39 -1.31 -7.41
N VAL A 40 18.46 -2.58 -7.04
CA VAL A 40 19.63 -3.18 -6.35
C VAL A 40 20.89 -3.02 -7.19
N ARG A 41 20.79 -3.27 -8.51
CA ARG A 41 21.92 -3.09 -9.43
C ARG A 41 22.37 -1.64 -9.52
N PHE A 42 21.43 -0.70 -9.60
CA PHE A 42 21.72 0.73 -9.71
C PHE A 42 22.38 1.28 -8.45
N LEU A 43 21.87 0.88 -7.27
CA LEU A 43 22.37 1.36 -5.98
C LEU A 43 23.68 0.70 -5.55
N GLY A 44 24.04 -0.45 -6.12
CA GLY A 44 25.26 -1.19 -5.77
C GLY A 44 25.26 -1.77 -4.36
N GLU A 45 24.13 -1.67 -3.64
CA GLU A 45 23.94 -2.15 -2.28
C GLU A 45 22.95 -3.33 -2.27
N LYS A 46 23.03 -4.20 -1.24
CA LYS A 46 22.02 -5.26 -1.00
C LYS A 46 20.72 -4.70 -0.40
N LYS A 47 20.28 -3.53 -0.84
CA LYS A 47 19.08 -2.84 -0.33
C LYS A 47 18.01 -2.81 -1.39
N CYS A 48 16.81 -3.22 -1.01
CA CYS A 48 15.63 -3.09 -1.87
C CYS A 48 15.06 -1.66 -1.80
N PRO A 49 14.22 -1.23 -2.78
CA PRO A 49 13.62 0.10 -2.76
C PRO A 49 13.02 0.53 -1.41
N SER A 50 12.32 -0.37 -0.73
CA SER A 50 11.70 -0.08 0.57
C SER A 50 12.72 0.17 1.67
N ASP A 51 13.89 -0.47 1.65
CA ASP A 51 14.98 -0.18 2.60
C ASP A 51 15.44 1.27 2.45
N VAL A 52 15.67 1.71 1.21
CA VAL A 52 16.15 3.07 0.91
C VAL A 52 15.13 4.11 1.36
N LEU A 53 13.84 3.89 1.08
CA LEU A 53 12.79 4.81 1.52
C LEU A 53 12.71 4.86 3.05
N LEU A 54 12.77 3.72 3.74
CA LEU A 54 12.71 3.66 5.20
C LEU A 54 13.94 4.25 5.91
N GLU A 55 15.10 4.25 5.26
CA GLU A 55 16.32 4.89 5.77
C GLU A 55 16.34 6.40 5.57
N ASN A 56 15.70 6.89 4.50
CA ASN A 56 15.84 8.29 4.06
C ASN A 56 14.61 9.16 4.28
N LEU A 57 13.44 8.56 4.50
CA LEU A 57 12.17 9.26 4.69
C LEU A 57 11.64 9.08 6.11
N ASN A 58 11.11 10.15 6.69
CA ASN A 58 10.34 10.08 7.92
C ASN A 58 8.90 9.64 7.62
N ILE A 59 8.68 8.34 7.47
CA ILE A 59 7.37 7.77 7.11
C ILE A 59 6.30 8.16 8.13
N THR A 60 5.14 8.62 7.62
CA THR A 60 3.95 9.00 8.41
C THR A 60 2.68 8.47 7.76
N LYS A 61 1.50 8.78 8.32
CA LYS A 61 0.19 8.45 7.74
C LYS A 61 -0.06 9.00 6.34
N LEU A 62 0.73 9.97 5.87
CA LEU A 62 0.61 10.54 4.53
C LEU A 62 1.30 9.70 3.46
N PHE A 63 2.17 8.75 3.85
CA PHE A 63 2.86 7.88 2.91
C PHE A 63 2.03 6.63 2.61
N SER A 64 1.93 6.28 1.33
CA SER A 64 1.30 5.04 0.87
C SER A 64 2.20 4.30 -0.12
N ALA A 65 2.61 3.08 0.26
CA ALA A 65 3.25 2.13 -0.64
C ALA A 65 2.17 1.40 -1.45
N VAL A 66 2.15 1.63 -2.76
CA VAL A 66 1.19 1.01 -3.67
C VAL A 66 1.79 -0.29 -4.22
N HIS A 67 0.95 -1.33 -4.34
CA HIS A 67 1.28 -2.74 -4.58
C HIS A 67 2.00 -3.39 -3.40
N ALA A 68 3.27 -3.04 -3.17
CA ALA A 68 4.11 -3.67 -2.14
C ALA A 68 4.12 -5.22 -2.23
N THR A 69 3.96 -5.76 -3.44
CA THR A 69 3.81 -7.19 -3.73
C THR A 69 4.99 -7.99 -3.20
N TYR A 70 6.20 -7.48 -3.44
CA TYR A 70 7.45 -8.10 -3.03
C TYR A 70 8.13 -7.38 -1.88
N THR A 71 7.45 -6.43 -1.24
CA THR A 71 8.04 -5.75 -0.08
C THR A 71 8.32 -6.74 1.04
N PRO A 72 9.56 -6.77 1.57
CA PRO A 72 9.89 -7.65 2.67
C PRO A 72 8.95 -7.43 3.84
N MET A 73 8.49 -8.53 4.46
CA MET A 73 7.55 -8.47 5.58
C MET A 73 8.04 -7.57 6.73
N GLU A 74 9.35 -7.52 6.97
CA GLU A 74 9.94 -6.62 7.98
C GLU A 74 9.77 -5.14 7.61
N ASN A 75 9.93 -4.79 6.34
CA ASN A 75 9.72 -3.42 5.87
C ASN A 75 8.25 -3.03 5.90
N ILE A 76 7.31 -3.95 5.59
CA ILE A 76 5.87 -3.73 5.82
C ILE A 76 5.57 -3.41 7.29
N LYS A 77 6.16 -4.16 8.23
CA LYS A 77 5.99 -3.90 9.67
C LYS A 77 6.57 -2.54 10.07
N ARG A 78 7.72 -2.14 9.53
CA ARG A 78 8.33 -0.83 9.78
C ARG A 78 7.46 0.30 9.24
N ILE A 79 6.99 0.21 7.99
CA ILE A 79 6.05 1.17 7.40
C ILE A 79 4.80 1.31 8.27
N THR A 80 4.20 0.18 8.65
CA THR A 80 3.01 0.14 9.51
C THR A 80 3.28 0.81 10.86
N LYS A 81 4.40 0.48 11.52
CA LYS A 81 4.77 1.03 12.82
C LYS A 81 5.00 2.54 12.77
N SER A 82 5.53 3.05 11.66
CA SER A 82 5.66 4.49 11.40
C SER A 82 4.34 5.16 11.03
N GLY A 83 3.25 4.41 10.92
CA GLY A 83 1.92 4.89 10.58
C GLY A 83 1.65 4.98 9.07
N GLY A 84 2.59 4.57 8.22
CA GLY A 84 2.41 4.52 6.77
C GLY A 84 1.35 3.53 6.33
N ASN A 85 0.84 3.72 5.12
CA ASN A 85 -0.18 2.88 4.50
C ASN A 85 0.43 1.92 3.48
N THR A 86 -0.31 0.86 3.19
CA THR A 86 -0.13 0.03 2.00
C THR A 86 -1.43 0.01 1.20
N VAL A 87 -1.34 0.27 -0.10
CA VAL A 87 -2.45 0.17 -1.05
C VAL A 87 -2.20 -1.09 -1.87
N ILE A 88 -2.99 -2.14 -1.68
CA ILE A 88 -2.84 -3.38 -2.47
C ILE A 88 -3.87 -3.42 -3.59
N CYS A 89 -3.51 -4.01 -4.73
CA CYS A 89 -4.35 -4.08 -5.94
C CYS A 89 -4.52 -5.55 -6.41
N PRO A 90 -5.16 -6.43 -5.61
CA PRO A 90 -5.24 -7.88 -5.86
C PRO A 90 -5.70 -8.29 -7.27
N CYS A 91 -6.67 -7.60 -7.85
CA CYS A 91 -7.13 -7.94 -9.20
C CYS A 91 -6.07 -7.65 -10.26
N THR A 92 -5.31 -6.56 -10.12
CA THR A 92 -4.18 -6.23 -11.00
C THR A 92 -3.03 -7.20 -10.82
N GLU A 93 -2.64 -7.48 -9.58
CA GLU A 93 -1.57 -8.43 -9.26
C GLU A 93 -1.87 -9.82 -9.83
N GLY A 94 -3.14 -10.27 -9.73
CA GLY A 94 -3.61 -11.51 -10.32
C GLY A 94 -3.67 -11.49 -11.85
N TYR A 95 -4.03 -10.35 -12.46
CA TYR A 95 -4.11 -10.20 -13.92
C TYR A 95 -2.74 -10.17 -14.59
N LEU A 96 -1.78 -9.44 -14.00
CA LEU A 96 -0.41 -9.31 -14.51
C LEU A 96 0.46 -10.52 -14.13
N GLY A 97 0.04 -11.31 -13.13
CA GLY A 97 0.82 -12.43 -12.62
C GLY A 97 1.99 -11.96 -11.75
N ASP A 98 1.85 -10.82 -11.08
CA ASP A 98 2.91 -10.22 -10.27
C ASP A 98 3.09 -10.95 -8.94
N GLY A 99 2.08 -11.62 -8.40
CA GLY A 99 2.19 -12.39 -7.17
C GLY A 99 1.17 -11.99 -6.12
N ILE A 100 1.49 -12.27 -4.86
CA ILE A 100 0.59 -12.05 -3.72
C ILE A 100 1.35 -11.20 -2.69
N PRO A 101 0.86 -9.98 -2.35
CA PRO A 101 1.53 -9.11 -1.38
C PRO A 101 1.58 -9.74 0.02
N ASN A 102 2.63 -9.45 0.77
CA ASN A 102 2.69 -9.81 2.19
C ASN A 102 1.71 -8.94 2.99
N VAL A 103 0.82 -9.57 3.76
CA VAL A 103 -0.08 -8.86 4.67
C VAL A 103 0.24 -9.21 6.11
N VAL A 104 0.32 -8.19 6.97
CA VAL A 104 0.55 -8.39 8.41
C VAL A 104 -0.62 -7.89 9.25
N GLU A 105 -0.77 -8.48 10.44
CA GLU A 105 -1.76 -8.01 11.41
C GLU A 105 -1.43 -6.58 11.86
N GLY A 106 -2.45 -5.73 12.00
CA GLY A 106 -2.28 -4.31 12.35
C GLY A 106 -1.84 -3.38 11.21
N GLN A 107 -1.58 -3.91 10.01
CA GLN A 107 -1.27 -3.10 8.82
C GLN A 107 -2.41 -2.15 8.44
N HIS A 108 -2.05 -0.91 8.10
CA HIS A 108 -2.97 0.08 7.51
C HIS A 108 -3.11 -0.18 6.02
N ILE A 109 -4.18 -0.88 5.64
CA ILE A 109 -4.42 -1.32 4.26
C ILE A 109 -5.56 -0.52 3.64
N SER A 110 -5.39 -0.19 2.36
CA SER A 110 -6.45 0.23 1.45
C SER A 110 -6.36 -0.54 0.15
N TYR A 111 -7.39 -0.43 -0.70
CA TYR A 111 -7.44 -1.10 -2.00
C TYR A 111 -7.38 -0.10 -3.14
N GLY A 112 -6.71 -0.49 -4.23
CA GLY A 112 -6.74 0.21 -5.49
C GLY A 112 -7.08 -0.77 -6.61
N THR A 113 -7.75 -0.30 -7.66
CA THR A 113 -8.01 -1.14 -8.84
C THR A 113 -6.91 -1.00 -9.88
N ASP A 114 -5.97 -0.07 -9.71
CA ASP A 114 -4.90 0.27 -10.66
C ASP A 114 -5.36 0.31 -12.12
N CYS A 115 -6.49 1.00 -12.36
CA CYS A 115 -7.12 1.11 -13.68
C CYS A 115 -7.37 -0.23 -14.42
N ASN A 116 -7.49 -1.35 -13.68
CA ASN A 116 -7.82 -2.65 -14.24
C ASN A 116 -9.11 -2.57 -15.06
N ASN A 117 -9.23 -3.39 -16.11
CA ASN A 117 -10.45 -3.47 -16.91
C ASN A 117 -11.69 -3.86 -16.07
N ARG A 118 -11.46 -4.43 -14.89
CA ARG A 118 -12.43 -4.68 -13.83
C ARG A 118 -12.23 -3.70 -12.67
N ILE A 119 -13.04 -2.65 -12.63
CA ILE A 119 -13.07 -1.70 -11.50
C ILE A 119 -14.13 -2.18 -10.49
N GLY A 120 -13.72 -2.86 -9.41
CA GLY A 120 -14.66 -3.41 -8.42
C GLY A 120 -14.06 -3.72 -7.05
N PHE A 121 -14.31 -2.85 -6.07
CA PHE A 121 -13.76 -2.98 -4.71
C PHE A 121 -14.24 -4.22 -3.94
N LEU A 122 -15.46 -4.71 -4.21
CA LEU A 122 -15.92 -5.99 -3.64
C LEU A 122 -15.03 -7.16 -4.09
N GLU A 123 -14.51 -7.08 -5.30
CA GLU A 123 -13.64 -8.10 -5.86
C GLU A 123 -12.22 -7.98 -5.32
N GLU A 124 -11.69 -6.76 -5.20
CA GLU A 124 -10.40 -6.49 -4.53
C GLU A 124 -10.39 -7.06 -3.11
N MET A 125 -11.42 -6.76 -2.31
CA MET A 125 -11.57 -7.29 -0.94
C MET A 125 -11.57 -8.82 -0.90
N ARG A 126 -12.32 -9.46 -1.81
CA ARG A 126 -12.43 -10.91 -1.87
C ARG A 126 -11.09 -11.54 -2.24
N TRP A 127 -10.40 -11.00 -3.24
CA TRP A 127 -9.09 -11.47 -3.66
C TRP A 127 -8.05 -11.26 -2.56
N ALA A 128 -8.00 -10.10 -1.91
CA ALA A 128 -7.09 -9.85 -0.78
C ALA A 128 -7.24 -10.91 0.32
N CYS A 129 -8.46 -11.32 0.65
CA CYS A 129 -8.71 -12.37 1.63
C CYS A 129 -8.30 -13.75 1.09
N PHE A 130 -8.75 -14.11 -0.12
CA PHE A 130 -8.57 -15.45 -0.65
C PHE A 130 -7.11 -15.77 -0.98
N THR A 131 -6.36 -14.83 -1.53
CA THR A 131 -4.94 -15.04 -1.85
C THR A 131 -4.14 -15.36 -0.60
N GLN A 132 -4.35 -14.61 0.49
CA GLN A 132 -3.70 -14.86 1.77
C GLN A 132 -4.09 -16.23 2.35
N GLN A 133 -5.38 -16.57 2.35
CA GLN A 133 -5.82 -17.86 2.88
C GLN A 133 -5.28 -19.04 2.08
N MET A 134 -5.25 -18.94 0.75
CA MET A 134 -4.69 -19.98 -0.12
C MET A 134 -3.18 -20.11 0.07
N LEU A 135 -2.45 -18.99 0.10
CA LEU A 135 -0.99 -18.96 0.28
C LEU A 135 -0.57 -19.64 1.59
N HIS A 136 -1.31 -19.41 2.67
CA HIS A 136 -0.99 -19.93 4.00
C HIS A 136 -1.72 -21.22 4.37
N ASN A 137 -2.55 -21.77 3.48
CA ASN A 137 -3.42 -22.92 3.75
C ASN A 137 -4.17 -22.80 5.09
N SER A 138 -4.69 -21.61 5.39
CA SER A 138 -5.29 -21.27 6.68
C SER A 138 -6.41 -20.24 6.52
N ARG A 139 -7.36 -20.23 7.47
CA ARG A 139 -8.43 -19.23 7.53
C ARG A 139 -8.03 -18.06 8.41
N SER A 140 -8.65 -16.90 8.17
CA SER A 140 -8.46 -15.70 9.01
C SER A 140 -7.01 -15.19 9.05
N VAL A 141 -6.26 -15.41 7.97
CA VAL A 141 -4.87 -14.95 7.85
C VAL A 141 -4.80 -13.44 8.02
N ALA A 142 -3.84 -13.01 8.83
CA ALA A 142 -3.61 -11.62 9.19
C ALA A 142 -4.87 -10.87 9.65
N GLY A 143 -5.90 -11.55 10.16
CA GLY A 143 -7.13 -10.92 10.66
C GLY A 143 -8.04 -10.29 9.59
N LEU A 144 -7.95 -10.71 8.32
CA LEU A 144 -8.81 -10.24 7.21
C LEU A 144 -10.26 -10.74 7.32
N SER A 145 -10.96 -10.33 8.37
CA SER A 145 -12.40 -10.54 8.56
C SER A 145 -13.23 -9.67 7.60
N ALA A 146 -14.51 -9.99 7.40
CA ALA A 146 -15.42 -9.18 6.59
C ALA A 146 -15.45 -7.69 7.04
N ASN A 147 -15.47 -7.44 8.35
CA ASN A 147 -15.44 -6.08 8.89
C ASN A 147 -14.12 -5.37 8.58
N ARG A 148 -12.98 -6.08 8.69
CA ARG A 148 -11.68 -5.48 8.34
C ARG A 148 -11.55 -5.21 6.85
N LEU A 149 -12.04 -6.11 5.99
CA LEU A 149 -12.06 -5.90 4.55
C LEU A 149 -12.88 -4.64 4.20
N LEU A 150 -14.09 -4.50 4.76
CA LEU A 150 -14.92 -3.32 4.54
C LEU A 150 -14.25 -2.04 5.06
N HIS A 151 -13.69 -2.09 6.28
CA HIS A 151 -12.92 -0.97 6.83
C HIS A 151 -11.77 -0.56 5.92
N ASN A 152 -10.97 -1.51 5.43
CA ASN A 152 -9.86 -1.24 4.52
C ASN A 152 -10.35 -0.59 3.20
N ALA A 153 -11.52 -1.02 2.69
CA ALA A 153 -12.12 -0.48 1.48
C ALA A 153 -12.78 0.90 1.65
N THR A 154 -13.10 1.32 2.88
CA THR A 154 -13.70 2.63 3.17
C THR A 154 -12.72 3.52 3.96
N MET A 155 -12.72 3.42 5.29
CA MET A 155 -11.89 4.22 6.18
C MET A 155 -10.39 4.09 5.88
N GLY A 156 -9.93 2.90 5.47
CA GLY A 156 -8.55 2.68 5.05
C GLY A 156 -8.17 3.51 3.82
N GLY A 157 -9.06 3.57 2.82
CA GLY A 157 -8.90 4.42 1.65
C GLY A 157 -8.92 5.91 2.00
N ALA A 158 -9.88 6.34 2.83
CA ALA A 158 -9.96 7.72 3.31
C ALA A 158 -8.68 8.15 4.05
N ARG A 159 -8.15 7.28 4.91
CA ARG A 159 -6.87 7.50 5.62
C ARG A 159 -5.69 7.60 4.65
N ALA A 160 -5.59 6.69 3.68
CA ALA A 160 -4.51 6.70 2.69
C ALA A 160 -4.54 7.93 1.76
N LEU A 161 -5.70 8.57 1.64
CA LEU A 161 -5.92 9.82 0.89
C LEU A 161 -5.88 11.07 1.77
N ALA A 162 -5.64 10.94 3.08
CA ALA A 162 -5.64 12.04 4.06
C ALA A 162 -6.97 12.81 4.14
N ILE A 163 -8.09 12.13 3.92
CA ILE A 163 -9.46 12.68 3.98
C ILE A 163 -10.34 11.93 4.99
N ASP A 164 -9.73 11.17 5.91
CA ASP A 164 -10.40 10.40 6.97
C ASP A 164 -11.16 11.26 8.00
N GLY A 165 -10.97 12.57 7.98
CA GLY A 165 -11.78 13.53 8.75
C GLY A 165 -13.08 13.96 8.06
N VAL A 166 -13.30 13.54 6.82
CA VAL A 166 -14.43 13.96 5.99
C VAL A 166 -15.28 12.77 5.55
N VAL A 167 -14.65 11.65 5.16
CA VAL A 167 -15.35 10.52 4.53
C VAL A 167 -14.93 9.16 5.10
N GLY A 168 -15.67 8.12 4.73
CA GLY A 168 -15.34 6.71 5.01
C GLY A 168 -16.10 6.08 6.18
N SER A 169 -16.86 6.86 6.95
CA SER A 169 -17.72 6.40 8.04
C SER A 169 -19.10 7.08 8.02
N PHE A 170 -20.07 6.44 8.66
CA PHE A 170 -21.39 7.04 8.88
C PHE A 170 -21.45 7.70 10.26
N GLU A 171 -20.80 8.85 10.38
CA GLU A 171 -20.74 9.63 11.62
C GLU A 171 -21.35 11.01 11.44
N VAL A 172 -21.85 11.59 12.53
CA VAL A 172 -22.28 13.00 12.53
C VAL A 172 -21.05 13.85 12.18
N SER A 173 -21.18 14.77 11.23
CA SER A 173 -20.12 15.59 10.61
C SER A 173 -19.32 14.99 9.45
N ALA A 174 -19.46 13.69 9.17
CA ALA A 174 -18.93 13.12 7.93
C ALA A 174 -19.79 13.53 6.72
N GLU A 175 -19.19 13.63 5.54
CA GLU A 175 -19.90 13.80 4.27
C GLU A 175 -20.66 12.53 3.89
N LEU A 176 -21.78 12.72 3.18
CA LEU A 176 -22.57 11.63 2.63
C LEU A 176 -22.07 11.31 1.21
N ASP A 177 -21.10 10.40 1.14
CA ASP A 177 -20.58 9.86 -0.12
C ASP A 177 -21.54 8.80 -0.68
N ALA A 178 -22.55 9.25 -1.44
CA ALA A 178 -23.62 8.42 -2.01
C ALA A 178 -23.52 8.26 -3.52
#